data_AF-A0A4P8L655-F1
#
_entry.id   AF-A0A4P8L655-F1
#
_cell.length_a   1.000
_cell.length_b   1.000
_cell.length_c   1.000
_cell.angle_alpha   90.00
_cell.angle_beta   90.00
_cell.angle_gamma   90.00
#
_symmetry.space_group_name_H-M   'P 1'
#
loop_
_entity.id
_entity.type
_entity.pdbx_description
1 polymer ?
#
loop_
_entity_poly.entity_id
_entity_poly.type
_entity_poly.pdbx_seq_one_letter_code
_entity_poly.pdbx_strand_id
1 'polypeptide(L)'
;MISYEPWELKLALQAARQARTCPPDRLLRVEPPHGPLLRHLEICPFCADERKHRDSLREPFHRARLPHQSHSDELIAASRPTSSERETQRASAPLCLSMAVSEAPLKAPTPVPAEPRPGEVWVVDERLEGWGPGDLYYSAPRVLVLQISERTPGIVRVAQVYDDIRLMGPGDVRLSSDAGMPGEAEAAEGFAESWNVYALRAKDLGRRRFRVPNDVLRAVCHAAGAEARLADDETAASTAVVTAFRRMEIQVGAFFAMQSIHTFMNERERSFPEMLEDLYPEPGAFESRGPHSGLRPIWPERPVSAVEAAVSARFPEDALPLAAAPRERTLRINLLEWGEGEMPVNFRPSIATLTLWEEDAEGLLVGGVAAEAPWSEAEIVARWELPDGTSMEPVEARIDPSGGFFRVRFRGLSDAAVQQGRLAVLLCVR
;
A
#
# COMPACT_ATOMS: atom_id res chain seq x y z
N MET A 1 8.31 43.37 26.45
CA MET A 1 7.87 43.83 25.11
C MET A 1 7.30 42.63 24.39
N ILE A 2 6.02 42.64 24.02
CA ILE A 2 5.40 41.57 23.22
C ILE A 2 5.83 41.83 21.77
N SER A 3 6.80 41.08 21.27
CA SER A 3 7.18 41.13 19.85
C SER A 3 6.01 40.53 19.06
N TYR A 4 5.31 41.36 18.29
CA TYR A 4 4.24 40.88 17.42
C TYR A 4 4.87 40.15 16.23
N GLU A 5 4.55 38.87 16.07
CA GLU A 5 5.02 38.13 14.89
C GLU A 5 4.41 38.71 13.62
N PRO A 6 5.22 38.95 12.56
CA PRO A 6 4.73 39.42 11.27
C PRO A 6 3.58 38.54 10.77
N TRP A 7 2.51 39.17 10.28
CA TRP A 7 1.34 38.47 9.76
C TRP A 7 1.71 37.58 8.55
N GLU A 8 2.77 37.94 7.81
CA GLU A 8 3.29 37.13 6.71
C GLU A 8 3.75 35.75 7.16
N LEU A 9 4.33 35.63 8.36
CA LEU A 9 4.77 34.35 8.92
C LEU A 9 3.56 33.46 9.28
N LYS A 10 2.53 34.05 9.87
CA LYS A 10 1.31 33.32 10.21
C LYS A 10 0.61 32.80 8.95
N LEU A 11 0.58 33.62 7.90
CA LEU A 11 0.05 33.22 6.60
C LEU A 11 0.90 32.11 5.96
N ALA A 12 2.23 32.21 6.03
CA ALA A 12 3.14 31.16 5.54
C ALA A 12 2.91 29.83 6.27
N LEU A 13 2.77 29.85 7.61
CA LEU A 13 2.44 28.65 8.39
C LEU A 13 1.08 28.06 8.03
N GLN A 14 0.07 28.91 7.79
CA GLN A 14 -1.24 28.45 7.35
C GLN A 14 -1.17 27.77 5.98
N ALA A 15 -0.42 28.35 5.03
CA ALA A 15 -0.18 27.74 3.73
C ALA A 15 0.57 26.40 3.86
N ALA A 16 1.57 26.32 4.74
CA ALA A 16 2.30 25.08 5.03
C ALA A 16 1.37 23.99 5.56
N ARG A 17 0.50 24.33 6.52
CA ARG A 17 -0.54 23.41 7.02
C ARG A 17 -1.43 22.92 5.90
N GLN A 18 -1.93 23.81 5.03
CA GLN A 18 -2.78 23.40 3.92
C GLN A 18 -2.04 22.45 2.95
N ALA A 19 -0.81 22.80 2.57
CA ALA A 19 -0.03 21.99 1.63
C ALA A 19 0.36 20.62 2.20
N ARG A 20 0.53 20.51 3.52
CA ARG A 20 1.04 19.29 4.17
C ARG A 20 -0.04 18.41 4.76
N THR A 21 -1.13 18.99 5.27
CA THR A 21 -2.08 18.29 6.14
C THR A 21 -3.53 18.31 5.66
N CYS A 22 -3.82 18.98 4.54
CA CYS A 22 -5.13 18.95 3.90
C CYS A 22 -5.18 17.91 2.77
N PRO A 23 -6.34 17.26 2.55
CA PRO A 23 -6.49 16.29 1.48
C PRO A 23 -6.49 16.98 0.11
N PRO A 24 -6.02 16.31 -0.96
CA PRO A 24 -6.14 16.81 -2.31
C PRO A 24 -7.60 16.96 -2.73
N ASP A 25 -7.85 17.88 -3.66
CA ASP A 25 -9.19 18.19 -4.20
C ASP A 25 -10.04 16.97 -4.54
N ARG A 26 -9.42 15.93 -5.10
CA ARG A 26 -10.12 14.68 -5.47
C ARG A 26 -10.77 13.99 -4.27
N LEU A 27 -10.12 14.04 -3.10
CA LEU A 27 -10.65 13.46 -1.86
C LEU A 27 -11.62 14.42 -1.19
N LEU A 28 -11.32 15.72 -1.18
CA LEU A 28 -12.18 16.75 -0.60
C LEU A 28 -13.58 16.78 -1.27
N ARG A 29 -13.69 16.35 -2.53
CA ARG A 29 -14.93 16.36 -3.33
C ARG A 29 -15.71 15.04 -3.34
N VAL A 30 -15.29 14.02 -2.59
CA VAL A 30 -16.02 12.73 -2.55
C VAL A 30 -17.41 12.92 -1.94
N GLU A 31 -18.42 12.29 -2.55
CA GLU A 31 -19.81 12.29 -2.12
C GLU A 31 -20.35 10.85 -2.04
N PRO A 32 -20.85 10.39 -0.88
CA PRO A 32 -20.81 11.06 0.43
C PRO A 32 -19.37 11.14 0.99
N PRO A 33 -19.04 12.12 1.86
CA PRO A 33 -17.74 12.17 2.50
C PRO A 33 -17.55 10.93 3.39
N HIS A 34 -16.39 10.28 3.27
CA HIS A 34 -16.07 9.12 4.12
C HIS A 34 -15.63 9.57 5.53
N GLY A 35 -15.63 8.64 6.49
CA GLY A 35 -15.37 8.93 7.91
C GLY A 35 -14.15 9.83 8.20
N PRO A 36 -12.94 9.52 7.70
CA PRO A 36 -11.77 10.38 7.90
C PRO A 36 -11.93 11.82 7.39
N LEU A 37 -12.59 12.02 6.24
CA LEU A 37 -12.81 13.35 5.70
C LEU A 37 -13.79 14.14 6.56
N LEU A 38 -14.84 13.51 7.10
CA LEU A 38 -15.77 14.17 8.01
C LEU A 38 -15.05 14.74 9.24
N ARG A 39 -14.22 13.93 9.89
CA ARG A 39 -13.43 14.36 11.06
C ARG A 39 -12.43 15.46 10.71
N HIS A 40 -11.82 15.40 9.53
CA HIS A 40 -10.96 16.48 9.04
C HIS A 40 -11.70 17.81 8.87
N LEU A 41 -12.93 17.77 8.33
CA LEU A 41 -13.74 18.98 8.12
C LEU A 41 -14.19 19.61 9.45
N GLU A 42 -14.25 18.84 10.54
CA GLU A 42 -14.52 19.36 11.89
C GLU A 42 -13.36 20.19 12.45
N ILE A 43 -12.11 19.88 12.05
CA ILE A 43 -10.91 20.51 12.58
C ILE A 43 -10.28 21.54 11.63
N CYS A 44 -10.54 21.43 10.31
CA CYS A 44 -9.95 22.29 9.29
C CYS A 44 -11.00 23.24 8.69
N PRO A 45 -11.08 24.50 9.16
CA PRO A 45 -12.07 25.46 8.66
C PRO A 45 -11.88 25.77 7.17
N PHE A 46 -10.64 25.74 6.68
CA PHE A 46 -10.35 25.97 5.26
C PHE A 46 -11.00 24.92 4.35
N CYS A 47 -10.78 23.62 4.63
CA CYS A 47 -11.40 22.55 3.86
C CYS A 47 -12.93 22.53 3.99
N ALA A 48 -13.44 22.86 5.18
CA ALA A 48 -14.88 22.98 5.42
C ALA A 48 -15.52 24.07 4.57
N ASP A 49 -14.90 25.25 4.51
CA ASP A 49 -15.42 26.39 3.76
C ASP A 49 -15.24 26.20 2.24
N GLU A 50 -14.10 25.66 1.78
CA GLU A 50 -13.88 25.29 0.37
C GLU A 50 -14.96 24.34 -0.15
N ARG A 51 -15.35 23.35 0.67
CA ARG A 51 -16.43 22.42 0.32
C ARG A 51 -17.79 23.12 0.25
N LYS A 52 -18.16 23.93 1.25
CA LYS A 52 -19.43 24.69 1.25
C LYS A 52 -19.55 25.64 0.06
N HIS A 53 -18.47 26.37 -0.25
CA HIS A 53 -18.46 27.30 -1.39
C HIS A 53 -18.72 26.57 -2.70
N ARG A 54 -18.14 25.38 -2.88
CA ARG A 54 -18.39 24.57 -4.08
C ARG A 54 -19.80 24.00 -4.16
N ASP A 55 -20.36 23.56 -3.04
CA ASP A 55 -21.74 23.07 -3.00
C ASP A 55 -22.72 24.19 -3.41
N SER A 56 -22.46 25.44 -2.99
CA SER A 56 -23.26 26.60 -3.38
C SER A 56 -23.20 26.90 -4.89
N LEU A 57 -22.08 26.60 -5.55
CA LEU A 57 -21.92 26.76 -6.99
C LEU A 57 -22.60 25.64 -7.81
N ARG A 58 -22.92 24.50 -7.20
CA ARG A 58 -23.64 23.39 -7.86
C ARG A 58 -25.16 23.59 -7.89
N GLU A 59 -25.74 24.33 -6.95
CA GLU A 59 -27.19 24.52 -6.86
C GLU A 59 -27.92 25.24 -8.02
N PRO A 60 -27.31 26.03 -8.94
CA PRO A 60 -28.10 26.77 -9.93
C PRO A 60 -28.62 25.96 -11.13
N PHE A 61 -28.01 24.82 -11.49
CA PHE A 61 -28.32 24.19 -12.80
C PHE A 61 -29.43 23.13 -12.78
N HIS A 62 -29.79 22.58 -11.62
CA HIS A 62 -30.88 21.59 -11.54
C HIS A 62 -32.28 22.19 -11.31
N ARG A 63 -32.40 23.47 -10.92
CA ARG A 63 -33.70 24.12 -10.70
C ARG A 63 -34.23 24.93 -11.89
N ALA A 64 -33.46 25.11 -12.96
CA ALA A 64 -33.94 25.72 -14.20
C ALA A 64 -34.61 24.72 -15.17
N ARG A 65 -35.32 23.69 -14.66
CA ARG A 65 -36.42 23.11 -15.44
C ARG A 65 -37.51 24.15 -15.47
N LEU A 66 -37.50 24.96 -16.53
CA LEU A 66 -38.61 25.84 -16.90
C LEU A 66 -39.91 25.05 -16.71
N PRO A 67 -40.93 25.62 -16.03
CA PRO A 67 -42.25 25.02 -16.06
C PRO A 67 -42.64 24.93 -17.53
N HIS A 68 -42.87 23.72 -18.03
CA HIS A 68 -43.55 23.50 -19.29
C HIS A 68 -44.90 24.21 -19.14
N GLN A 69 -45.02 25.42 -19.70
CA GLN A 69 -46.28 26.13 -19.79
C GLN A 69 -47.16 25.31 -20.74
N SER A 70 -48.00 24.44 -20.16
CA SER A 70 -49.16 23.88 -20.85
C SER A 70 -50.24 24.96 -20.84
N HIS A 71 -50.18 25.87 -21.81
CA HIS A 71 -51.34 26.66 -22.21
C HIS A 71 -51.72 26.31 -23.63
N SER A 72 -53.03 26.12 -23.79
CA SER A 72 -53.83 26.06 -25.02
C SER A 72 -53.58 24.87 -25.95
N ASP A 73 -54.51 23.91 -25.89
CA ASP A 73 -55.28 23.52 -27.08
C ASP A 73 -56.64 22.95 -26.64
N GLU A 74 -57.62 23.85 -26.62
CA GLU A 74 -59.05 23.56 -26.58
C GLU A 74 -59.60 23.90 -27.97
N LEU A 75 -60.40 22.98 -28.54
CA LEU A 75 -61.23 23.11 -29.75
C LEU A 75 -60.55 22.91 -31.12
N ILE A 76 -60.76 21.71 -31.71
CA ILE A 76 -61.61 21.52 -32.91
C ILE A 76 -62.09 20.07 -32.94
N ALA A 77 -63.40 19.92 -33.08
CA ALA A 77 -64.11 18.66 -33.21
C ALA A 77 -64.24 18.21 -34.69
N ALA A 78 -64.55 16.92 -34.83
CA ALA A 78 -65.11 16.22 -35.99
C ALA A 78 -64.17 15.81 -37.14
N SER A 79 -63.87 14.52 -37.22
CA SER A 79 -64.55 13.60 -38.17
C SER A 79 -63.91 12.21 -38.13
N ARG A 80 -64.73 11.18 -37.89
CA ARG A 80 -64.38 9.77 -38.20
C ARG A 80 -64.36 9.60 -39.73
N PRO A 81 -63.54 8.67 -40.26
CA PRO A 81 -64.15 7.41 -40.66
C PRO A 81 -63.35 6.16 -40.29
N THR A 82 -64.10 5.07 -40.35
CA THR A 82 -63.78 3.69 -40.07
C THR A 82 -62.88 3.03 -41.11
N SER A 83 -62.19 2.01 -40.62
CA SER A 83 -61.85 0.72 -41.27
C SER A 83 -60.82 0.65 -42.41
N SER A 84 -59.97 -0.38 -42.23
CA SER A 84 -59.42 -1.31 -43.20
C SER A 84 -58.02 -1.03 -43.74
N GLU A 85 -57.15 -2.00 -43.43
CA GLU A 85 -56.13 -2.55 -44.33
C GLU A 85 -54.95 -1.66 -44.71
N ARG A 86 -53.79 -1.95 -44.12
CA ARG A 86 -52.69 -2.61 -44.84
C ARG A 86 -51.50 -2.83 -43.92
N GLU A 87 -51.44 -4.08 -43.46
CA GLU A 87 -50.25 -4.92 -43.41
C GLU A 87 -49.10 -4.45 -44.32
N THR A 88 -47.98 -4.01 -43.73
CA THR A 88 -46.65 -4.18 -44.33
C THR A 88 -45.55 -3.99 -43.28
N GLN A 89 -44.98 -5.13 -42.88
CA GLN A 89 -43.56 -5.36 -42.58
C GLN A 89 -42.72 -4.14 -42.17
N ARG A 90 -42.30 -4.12 -40.89
CA ARG A 90 -40.96 -3.64 -40.53
C ARG A 90 -40.40 -4.46 -39.37
N ALA A 91 -39.29 -5.10 -39.67
CA ALA A 91 -38.51 -5.93 -38.79
C ALA A 91 -38.07 -5.17 -37.54
N SER A 92 -38.28 -5.80 -36.38
CA SER A 92 -37.71 -5.43 -35.11
C SER A 92 -36.19 -5.62 -35.16
N ALA A 93 -35.45 -4.51 -35.14
CA ALA A 93 -34.04 -4.50 -34.78
C ALA A 93 -33.93 -4.13 -33.30
N PRO A 94 -33.14 -4.85 -32.49
CA PRO A 94 -32.88 -4.45 -31.12
C PRO A 94 -32.02 -3.19 -31.11
N LEU A 95 -32.49 -2.15 -30.43
CA LEU A 95 -31.70 -0.98 -30.05
C LEU A 95 -30.64 -1.44 -29.03
N CYS A 96 -29.49 -1.91 -29.52
CA CYS A 96 -28.26 -1.92 -28.75
C CYS A 96 -27.84 -0.46 -28.52
N LEU A 97 -28.09 0.06 -27.31
CA LEU A 97 -27.36 1.21 -26.81
C LEU A 97 -25.88 0.79 -26.68
N SER A 98 -25.10 1.09 -27.72
CA SER A 98 -23.65 1.16 -27.64
C SER A 98 -23.30 2.32 -26.70
N MET A 99 -23.05 2.00 -25.43
CA MET A 99 -22.28 2.89 -24.57
C MET A 99 -20.85 2.84 -25.06
N ALA A 100 -20.45 3.83 -25.86
CA ALA A 100 -19.05 4.09 -26.15
C ALA A 100 -18.37 4.44 -24.82
N VAL A 101 -17.79 3.44 -24.17
CA VAL A 101 -16.80 3.64 -23.12
C VAL A 101 -15.62 4.29 -23.83
N SER A 102 -15.49 5.60 -23.64
CA SER A 102 -14.30 6.34 -24.06
C SER A 102 -13.13 5.73 -23.29
N GLU A 103 -12.39 4.82 -23.91
CA GLU A 103 -11.11 4.31 -23.41
C GLU A 103 -10.19 5.51 -23.28
N ALA A 104 -10.08 6.03 -22.05
CA ALA A 104 -9.06 7.03 -21.74
C ALA A 104 -7.71 6.39 -22.10
N PRO A 105 -6.86 7.06 -22.90
CA PRO A 105 -5.61 6.49 -23.36
C PRO A 105 -4.81 6.01 -22.15
N LEU A 106 -4.50 4.71 -22.13
CA LEU A 106 -3.66 4.09 -21.12
C LEU A 106 -2.39 4.93 -20.96
N LYS A 107 -2.28 5.58 -19.79
CA LYS A 107 -1.13 6.41 -19.42
C LYS A 107 0.12 5.56 -19.63
N ALA A 108 1.02 6.02 -20.51
CA ALA A 108 2.24 5.30 -20.85
C ALA A 108 2.95 4.84 -19.56
N PRO A 109 3.55 3.64 -19.55
CA PRO A 109 4.21 3.09 -18.37
C PRO A 109 5.22 4.12 -17.85
N THR A 110 5.03 4.52 -16.58
CA THR A 110 5.93 5.48 -15.92
C THR A 110 7.35 4.91 -16.04
N PRO A 111 8.31 5.66 -16.61
CA PRO A 111 9.68 5.17 -16.75
C PRO A 111 10.20 4.76 -15.38
N VAL A 112 10.91 3.62 -15.34
CA VAL A 112 11.53 3.11 -14.11
C VAL A 112 12.36 4.25 -13.50
N PRO A 113 12.10 4.66 -12.25
CA PRO A 113 12.80 5.77 -11.65
C PRO A 113 14.30 5.45 -11.58
N ALA A 114 15.13 6.42 -11.96
CA ALA A 114 16.57 6.31 -11.83
C ALA A 114 16.95 6.07 -10.35
N GLU A 115 18.03 5.33 -10.08
CA GLU A 115 18.50 5.13 -8.71
C GLU A 115 18.86 6.47 -8.06
N PRO A 116 18.38 6.75 -6.82
CA PRO A 116 18.59 8.02 -6.15
C PRO A 116 20.07 8.21 -5.79
N ARG A 117 20.58 9.44 -5.89
CA ARG A 117 21.96 9.80 -5.54
C ARG A 117 22.03 10.88 -4.47
N PRO A 118 23.06 10.89 -3.60
CA PRO A 118 23.30 11.99 -2.68
C PRO A 118 23.35 13.35 -3.41
N GLY A 119 22.64 14.32 -2.84
CA GLY A 119 22.47 15.66 -3.41
C GLY A 119 21.26 15.80 -4.34
N GLU A 120 20.52 14.74 -4.66
CA GLU A 120 19.29 14.86 -5.44
C GLU A 120 18.09 15.18 -4.55
N VAL A 121 17.22 16.07 -5.02
CA VAL A 121 15.93 16.39 -4.40
C VAL A 121 14.84 15.61 -5.12
N TRP A 122 14.05 14.88 -4.34
CA TRP A 122 12.96 14.01 -4.79
C TRP A 122 11.65 14.42 -4.13
N VAL A 123 10.53 14.10 -4.77
CA VAL A 123 9.23 14.04 -4.07
C VAL A 123 9.05 12.61 -3.59
N VAL A 124 8.64 12.42 -2.34
CA VAL A 124 8.22 11.10 -1.85
C VAL A 124 7.08 10.58 -2.73
N ASP A 125 6.99 9.26 -2.93
CA ASP A 125 5.96 8.65 -3.74
C ASP A 125 4.56 8.97 -3.18
N GLU A 126 3.69 9.52 -4.02
CA GLU A 126 2.30 9.90 -3.67
C GLU A 126 1.48 8.70 -3.19
N ARG A 127 1.90 7.46 -3.46
CA ARG A 127 1.27 6.24 -2.93
C ARG A 127 1.39 6.11 -1.41
N LEU A 128 2.32 6.82 -0.78
CA LEU A 128 2.48 6.87 0.68
C LEU A 128 1.63 7.98 1.33
N GLU A 129 0.97 8.82 0.54
CA GLU A 129 0.05 9.83 1.08
C GLU A 129 -1.16 9.17 1.74
N GLY A 130 -1.69 9.79 2.80
CA GLY A 130 -2.84 9.22 3.46
C GLY A 130 -3.30 9.96 4.70
N TRP A 131 -4.43 9.48 5.21
CA TRP A 131 -4.94 9.89 6.51
C TRP A 131 -4.04 9.35 7.61
N GLY A 132 -3.57 10.25 8.48
CA GLY A 132 -2.71 9.91 9.61
C GLY A 132 -3.29 10.37 10.95
N PRO A 133 -2.45 10.40 12.00
CA PRO A 133 -2.86 10.85 13.31
C PRO A 133 -3.47 12.25 13.30
N GLY A 134 -4.49 12.45 14.14
CA GLY A 134 -5.17 13.73 14.28
C GLY A 134 -6.11 14.09 13.13
N ASP A 135 -6.56 13.10 12.35
CA ASP A 135 -7.48 13.30 11.20
C ASP A 135 -6.93 14.30 10.15
N LEU A 136 -5.61 14.30 10.01
CA LEU A 136 -4.87 15.07 9.01
C LEU A 136 -4.54 14.17 7.81
N TYR A 137 -4.54 14.75 6.62
CA TYR A 137 -4.10 14.07 5.41
C TYR A 137 -2.67 14.50 5.07
N TYR A 138 -1.71 13.60 5.20
CA TYR A 138 -0.30 13.90 4.98
C TYR A 138 0.05 13.77 3.49
N SER A 139 0.41 14.90 2.88
CA SER A 139 0.81 14.99 1.47
C SER A 139 2.32 14.79 1.30
N ALA A 140 2.75 14.22 0.18
CA ALA A 140 4.11 13.77 -0.04
C ALA A 140 5.12 14.93 -0.02
N PRO A 141 6.13 14.92 0.89
CA PRO A 141 7.09 16.00 0.97
C PRO A 141 8.16 15.91 -0.11
N ARG A 142 8.86 17.03 -0.31
CA ARG A 142 10.15 17.03 -1.00
C ARG A 142 11.23 16.64 0.00
N VAL A 143 12.21 15.88 -0.45
CA VAL A 143 13.31 15.41 0.37
C VAL A 143 14.63 15.49 -0.39
N LEU A 144 15.69 15.89 0.29
CA LEU A 144 17.07 15.89 -0.20
C LEU A 144 17.74 14.59 0.23
N VAL A 145 18.23 13.79 -0.72
CA VAL A 145 18.98 12.56 -0.44
C VAL A 145 20.35 12.94 0.13
N LEU A 146 20.60 12.58 1.39
CA LEU A 146 21.87 12.85 2.07
C LEU A 146 22.87 11.72 1.86
N GLN A 147 22.41 10.48 1.99
CA GLN A 147 23.24 9.29 1.97
C GLN A 147 22.43 8.07 1.55
N ILE A 148 23.06 7.12 0.86
CA ILE A 148 22.54 5.77 0.64
C ILE A 148 23.18 4.85 1.68
N SER A 149 22.38 4.05 2.38
CA SER A 149 22.89 3.15 3.42
C SER A 149 23.69 2.00 2.81
N GLU A 150 24.96 1.87 3.20
CA GLU A 150 25.81 0.74 2.79
C GLU A 150 25.42 -0.56 3.52
N ARG A 151 24.95 -0.45 4.76
CA ARG A 151 24.56 -1.60 5.60
C ARG A 151 23.22 -2.22 5.21
N THR A 152 22.36 -1.39 4.63
CA THR A 152 21.01 -1.78 4.24
C THR A 152 20.75 -1.22 2.84
N PRO A 153 21.14 -1.97 1.79
CA PRO A 153 20.87 -1.58 0.41
C PRO A 153 19.38 -1.26 0.21
N GLY A 154 19.10 -0.22 -0.56
CA GLY A 154 17.73 0.24 -0.80
C GLY A 154 17.16 1.16 0.29
N ILE A 155 17.89 1.47 1.37
CA ILE A 155 17.53 2.52 2.31
C ILE A 155 18.36 3.78 2.06
N VAL A 156 17.69 4.93 2.05
CA VAL A 156 18.29 6.26 1.92
C VAL A 156 18.01 7.09 3.16
N ARG A 157 18.97 7.91 3.56
CA ARG A 157 18.80 8.94 4.59
C ARG A 157 18.53 10.26 3.89
N VAL A 158 17.48 10.96 4.31
CA VAL A 158 17.00 12.17 3.64
C VAL A 158 16.75 13.30 4.63
N ALA A 159 16.91 14.56 4.21
CA ALA A 159 16.41 15.74 4.91
C ALA A 159 15.14 16.23 4.20
N GLN A 160 14.11 16.63 4.97
CA GLN A 160 12.92 17.22 4.38
C GLN A 160 13.22 18.59 3.76
N VAL A 161 12.47 18.96 2.72
CA VAL A 161 12.62 20.23 1.99
C VAL A 161 11.28 20.95 1.94
N TYR A 162 11.34 22.26 2.20
CA TYR A 162 10.21 23.19 2.12
C TYR A 162 10.57 24.40 1.25
N ASP A 163 9.59 24.97 0.54
CA ASP A 163 9.83 26.00 -0.48
C ASP A 163 9.62 27.44 0.01
N ASP A 164 8.85 27.68 1.08
CA ASP A 164 8.65 29.03 1.61
C ASP A 164 9.77 29.47 2.56
N ILE A 165 10.77 30.17 2.03
CA ILE A 165 11.93 30.69 2.78
C ILE A 165 11.57 31.56 3.99
N ARG A 166 10.33 32.05 4.12
CA ARG A 166 9.89 32.82 5.29
C ARG A 166 9.82 31.96 6.55
N LEU A 167 9.62 30.65 6.42
CA LEU A 167 9.58 29.69 7.53
C LEU A 167 10.96 29.12 7.89
N MET A 168 12.00 29.52 7.16
CA MET A 168 13.37 29.13 7.44
C MET A 168 13.82 29.67 8.82
N GLY A 169 14.32 28.78 9.67
CA GLY A 169 14.84 29.06 10.99
C GLY A 169 16.33 28.69 11.16
N PRO A 170 16.86 28.80 12.39
CA PRO A 170 18.24 28.43 12.69
C PRO A 170 18.56 26.96 12.36
N GLY A 171 19.65 26.67 11.65
CA GLY A 171 20.02 25.28 11.29
C GLY A 171 19.40 24.76 9.99
N ASP A 172 18.45 25.49 9.41
CA ASP A 172 18.01 25.26 8.04
C ASP A 172 19.09 25.70 7.04
N VAL A 173 19.18 25.00 5.91
CA VAL A 173 20.15 25.31 4.85
C VAL A 173 19.40 25.70 3.59
N ARG A 174 19.56 26.94 3.15
CA ARG A 174 18.93 27.45 1.92
C ARG A 174 19.42 26.66 0.70
N LEU A 175 18.47 26.29 -0.16
CA LEU A 175 18.72 25.73 -1.47
C LEU A 175 18.59 26.89 -2.47
N SER A 176 19.70 27.32 -3.09
CA SER A 176 19.65 28.27 -4.21
C SER A 176 20.06 27.57 -5.51
N SER A 177 19.36 27.92 -6.59
CA SER A 177 19.61 27.44 -7.95
C SER A 177 20.74 28.19 -8.66
N ASP A 178 21.56 28.98 -7.96
CA ASP A 178 22.61 29.82 -8.56
C ASP A 178 23.61 29.03 -9.43
N ALA A 179 23.58 27.70 -9.36
CA ALA A 179 24.53 26.79 -9.98
C ALA A 179 24.09 26.06 -11.28
N GLY A 180 22.90 26.25 -11.89
CA GLY A 180 22.71 25.55 -13.17
C GLY A 180 21.37 25.60 -13.90
N MET A 181 21.50 25.80 -15.22
CA MET A 181 20.55 25.63 -16.32
C MET A 181 19.39 26.62 -16.41
N PRO A 182 19.38 27.54 -17.41
CA PRO A 182 18.24 28.40 -17.67
C PRO A 182 17.01 27.54 -18.02
N GLY A 183 16.00 27.58 -17.15
CA GLY A 183 14.75 26.81 -17.28
C GLY A 183 14.35 26.03 -16.02
N GLU A 184 15.29 25.74 -15.10
CA GLU A 184 15.02 25.04 -13.83
C GLU A 184 15.07 25.97 -12.59
N ALA A 185 15.46 27.23 -12.79
CA ALA A 185 15.77 28.17 -11.72
C ALA A 185 14.59 28.52 -10.79
N GLU A 186 13.35 28.59 -11.31
CA GLU A 186 12.14 28.88 -10.51
C GLU A 186 11.71 27.70 -9.61
N ALA A 187 12.18 26.47 -9.88
CA ALA A 187 11.70 25.28 -9.18
C ALA A 187 12.51 24.90 -7.94
N ALA A 188 13.65 25.56 -7.69
CA ALA A 188 14.62 25.14 -6.67
C ALA A 188 14.72 26.07 -5.45
N GLU A 189 13.89 27.11 -5.36
CA GLU A 189 13.87 27.95 -4.17
C GLU A 189 13.26 27.18 -2.99
N GLY A 190 13.97 27.21 -1.86
CA GLY A 190 13.55 26.57 -0.63
C GLY A 190 14.70 26.41 0.36
N PHE A 191 14.50 25.56 1.36
CA PHE A 191 15.52 25.17 2.31
C PHE A 191 15.39 23.69 2.69
N ALA A 192 16.51 23.08 3.04
CA ALA A 192 16.55 21.76 3.66
C ALA A 192 16.44 21.92 5.18
N GLU A 193 15.51 21.18 5.75
CA GLU A 193 15.30 21.02 7.19
C GLU A 193 16.35 20.03 7.73
N SER A 194 17.57 20.52 7.96
CA SER A 194 18.69 19.68 8.43
C SER A 194 18.39 18.98 9.75
N TRP A 195 17.41 19.49 10.49
CA TRP A 195 16.89 18.97 11.74
C TRP A 195 15.82 17.88 11.57
N ASN A 196 15.17 17.81 10.41
CA ASN A 196 14.14 16.83 10.07
C ASN A 196 14.69 15.76 9.14
N VAL A 197 15.57 14.91 9.69
CA VAL A 197 16.28 13.88 8.94
C VAL A 197 15.78 12.49 9.33
N TYR A 198 15.39 11.71 8.33
CA TYR A 198 14.85 10.36 8.53
C TYR A 198 15.25 9.41 7.39
N ALA A 199 14.91 8.13 7.54
CA ALA A 199 15.20 7.10 6.55
C ALA A 199 13.95 6.78 5.72
N LEU A 200 14.15 6.52 4.43
CA LEU A 200 13.14 6.04 3.48
C LEU A 200 13.72 4.90 2.65
N ARG A 201 12.87 4.08 2.05
CA ARG A 201 13.29 3.20 0.96
C ARG A 201 13.54 4.02 -0.31
N ALA A 202 14.58 3.67 -1.04
CA ALA A 202 14.88 4.26 -2.34
C ALA A 202 13.71 4.13 -3.32
N LYS A 203 12.95 3.02 -3.27
CA LYS A 203 11.77 2.78 -4.10
C LYS A 203 10.53 3.60 -3.74
N ASP A 204 10.54 4.23 -2.56
CA ASP A 204 9.48 5.12 -2.10
C ASP A 204 9.77 6.59 -2.47
N LEU A 205 10.84 6.84 -3.23
CA LEU A 205 11.07 8.13 -3.89
C LEU A 205 10.37 8.13 -5.25
N GLY A 206 9.46 9.08 -5.46
CA GLY A 206 8.69 9.22 -6.68
C GLY A 206 9.46 9.96 -7.76
N ARG A 207 9.14 11.25 -7.96
CA ARG A 207 9.73 12.05 -9.04
C ARG A 207 10.96 12.82 -8.55
N ARG A 208 12.11 12.63 -9.21
CA ARG A 208 13.28 13.51 -9.07
C ARG A 208 12.95 14.93 -9.56
N ARG A 209 13.34 15.94 -8.78
CA ARG A 209 13.15 17.35 -9.11
C ARG A 209 14.42 17.98 -9.67
N PHE A 210 15.48 18.03 -8.88
CA PHE A 210 16.76 18.65 -9.23
C PHE A 210 17.89 18.08 -8.39
N ARG A 211 19.12 18.55 -8.61
CA ARG A 211 20.30 18.20 -7.80
C ARG A 211 20.94 19.46 -7.23
N VAL A 212 21.27 19.45 -5.95
CA VAL A 212 21.97 20.55 -5.28
C VAL A 212 23.49 20.43 -5.46
N PRO A 213 24.21 21.56 -5.43
CA PRO A 213 25.67 21.58 -5.34
C PRO A 213 26.22 20.77 -4.14
N ASN A 214 27.42 20.22 -4.29
CA ASN A 214 28.04 19.37 -3.26
C ASN A 214 28.39 20.14 -1.96
N ASP A 215 28.67 21.43 -2.04
CA ASP A 215 28.86 22.29 -0.87
C ASP A 215 27.55 22.50 -0.10
N VAL A 216 26.42 22.69 -0.79
CA VAL A 216 25.09 22.71 -0.16
C VAL A 216 24.80 21.39 0.54
N LEU A 217 24.99 20.25 -0.15
CA LEU A 217 24.82 18.91 0.46
C LEU A 217 25.69 18.75 1.72
N ARG A 218 26.96 19.15 1.66
CA ARG A 218 27.86 19.09 2.83
C ARG A 218 27.38 19.98 3.96
N ALA A 219 26.84 21.16 3.67
CA ALA A 219 26.28 22.06 4.67
C ALA A 219 25.06 21.42 5.38
N VAL A 220 24.15 20.78 4.63
CA VAL A 220 23.02 20.05 5.24
C VAL A 220 23.51 18.90 6.12
N CYS A 221 24.44 18.08 5.63
CA CYS A 221 25.00 16.97 6.41
C CYS A 221 25.70 17.44 7.69
N HIS A 222 26.41 18.57 7.63
CA HIS A 222 27.06 19.16 8.80
C HIS A 222 26.04 19.69 9.81
N ALA A 223 25.04 20.46 9.36
CA ALA A 223 23.98 20.99 10.21
C ALA A 223 23.17 19.87 10.90
N ALA A 224 22.84 18.81 10.17
CA ALA A 224 22.13 17.64 10.68
C ALA A 224 22.91 16.89 11.78
N GLY A 225 24.25 16.96 11.77
CA GLY A 225 25.08 16.37 12.83
C GLY A 225 25.25 17.29 14.05
N ALA A 226 25.10 18.60 13.88
CA ALA A 226 25.33 19.60 14.92
C ALA A 226 24.12 19.79 15.85
N GLU A 227 22.91 19.70 15.31
CA GLU A 227 21.68 19.99 16.06
C GLU A 227 21.38 18.99 17.19
N ALA A 228 21.91 17.76 17.11
CA ALA A 228 21.89 16.80 18.22
C ALA A 228 22.51 17.33 19.53
N ARG A 229 23.15 18.50 19.51
CA ARG A 229 23.81 19.15 20.65
C ARG A 229 23.13 20.44 21.13
N LEU A 230 22.09 20.96 20.46
CA LEU A 230 21.55 22.31 20.68
C LEU A 230 20.13 22.36 21.28
N ALA A 231 19.55 21.22 21.65
CA ALA A 231 18.19 21.12 22.19
C ALA A 231 17.91 21.99 23.44
N ASP A 232 18.96 22.45 24.14
CA ASP A 232 18.82 23.21 25.39
C ASP A 232 18.87 24.75 25.21
N ASP A 233 19.33 25.29 24.07
CA ASP A 233 19.58 26.75 23.90
C ASP A 233 18.68 27.42 22.83
N GLU A 234 17.95 26.63 22.04
CA GLU A 234 17.16 27.11 20.88
C GLU A 234 15.88 27.91 21.24
N THR A 235 15.40 27.81 22.48
CA THR A 235 14.15 28.46 22.90
C THR A 235 14.20 29.99 22.84
N ALA A 236 15.39 30.60 22.77
CA ALA A 236 15.54 32.05 22.80
C ALA A 236 15.48 32.74 21.42
N ALA A 237 15.73 32.03 20.32
CA ALA A 237 15.89 32.64 18.99
C ALA A 237 14.76 32.31 17.98
N SER A 238 14.00 31.23 18.20
CA SER A 238 12.93 30.83 17.28
C SER A 238 11.61 31.54 17.60
N THR A 239 10.89 31.98 16.57
CA THR A 239 9.53 32.51 16.72
C THR A 239 8.55 31.37 17.05
N ALA A 240 7.41 31.69 17.64
CA ALA A 240 6.37 30.69 17.91
C ALA A 240 5.84 30.08 16.61
N VAL A 241 5.78 30.86 15.52
CA VAL A 241 5.44 30.38 14.18
C VAL A 241 6.44 29.35 13.65
N VAL A 242 7.75 29.64 13.68
CA VAL A 242 8.77 28.68 13.20
C VAL A 242 8.73 27.42 14.06
N THR A 243 8.59 27.56 15.38
CA THR A 243 8.42 26.41 16.28
C THR A 243 7.20 25.56 15.92
N ALA A 244 6.06 26.18 15.60
CA ALA A 244 4.85 25.49 15.19
C ALA A 244 4.99 24.82 13.81
N PHE A 245 5.70 25.45 12.88
CA PHE A 245 6.07 24.85 11.59
C PHE A 245 6.93 23.60 11.80
N ARG A 246 8.00 23.69 12.61
CA ARG A 246 8.87 22.54 12.89
C ARG A 246 8.10 21.35 13.44
N ARG A 247 7.26 21.59 14.47
CA ARG A 247 6.44 20.52 15.07
C ARG A 247 5.55 19.81 14.05
N MET A 248 4.95 20.56 13.12
CA MET A 248 4.15 20.00 12.05
C MET A 248 5.01 19.17 11.08
N GLU A 249 6.13 19.71 10.61
CA GLU A 249 6.99 19.00 9.66
C GLU A 249 7.66 17.76 10.28
N ILE A 250 7.95 17.72 11.60
CA ILE A 250 8.36 16.49 12.30
C ILE A 250 7.28 15.41 12.18
N GLN A 251 6.01 15.78 12.34
CA GLN A 251 4.90 14.82 12.21
C GLN A 251 4.79 14.30 10.78
N VAL A 252 4.97 15.18 9.78
CA VAL A 252 5.03 14.80 8.36
C VAL A 252 6.18 13.81 8.12
N GLY A 253 7.40 14.15 8.53
CA GLY A 253 8.57 13.29 8.36
C GLY A 253 8.40 11.94 9.05
N ALA A 254 7.89 11.93 10.28
CA ALA A 254 7.60 10.70 11.03
C ALA A 254 6.55 9.82 10.33
N PHE A 255 5.47 10.40 9.82
CA PHE A 255 4.42 9.67 9.09
C PHE A 255 4.99 8.92 7.89
N PHE A 256 5.79 9.59 7.05
CA PHE A 256 6.38 8.97 5.85
C PHE A 256 7.50 7.98 6.21
N ALA A 257 8.33 8.28 7.21
CA ALA A 257 9.35 7.36 7.69
C ALA A 257 8.73 6.05 8.21
N MET A 258 7.67 6.14 9.02
CA MET A 258 6.98 4.95 9.54
C MET A 258 6.37 4.11 8.43
N GLN A 259 5.67 4.71 7.46
CA GLN A 259 5.10 3.93 6.35
C GLN A 259 6.16 3.24 5.50
N SER A 260 7.22 3.99 5.14
CA SER A 260 8.31 3.50 4.29
C SER A 260 9.08 2.37 4.97
N ILE A 261 9.43 2.56 6.25
CA ILE A 261 10.20 1.58 7.03
C ILE A 261 9.32 0.40 7.44
N HIS A 262 8.05 0.57 7.81
CA HIS A 262 7.18 -0.56 8.16
C HIS A 262 7.09 -1.57 7.01
N THR A 263 6.92 -1.09 5.78
CA THR A 263 6.89 -1.99 4.63
C THR A 263 8.28 -2.58 4.36
N PHE A 264 9.37 -1.85 4.63
CA PHE A 264 10.72 -2.41 4.56
C PHE A 264 10.97 -3.52 5.58
N MET A 265 10.57 -3.32 6.84
CA MET A 265 10.75 -4.28 7.91
C MET A 265 9.92 -5.53 7.63
N ASN A 266 8.67 -5.37 7.17
CA ASN A 266 7.83 -6.51 6.76
C ASN A 266 8.36 -7.23 5.51
N GLU A 267 9.09 -6.54 4.63
CA GLU A 267 9.75 -7.17 3.47
C GLU A 267 11.09 -7.84 3.82
N ARG A 268 11.67 -7.53 4.99
CA ARG A 268 12.99 -7.99 5.39
C ARG A 268 12.97 -8.90 6.63
N GLU A 269 11.87 -8.97 7.35
CA GLU A 269 11.53 -10.14 8.16
C GLU A 269 11.60 -11.32 7.19
N ARG A 270 12.63 -12.15 7.34
CA ARG A 270 12.83 -13.31 6.48
C ARG A 270 11.57 -14.13 6.57
N SER A 271 11.02 -14.48 5.42
CA SER A 271 9.88 -15.38 5.40
C SER A 271 10.27 -16.69 6.10
N PHE A 272 9.33 -17.34 6.79
CA PHE A 272 9.60 -18.61 7.45
C PHE A 272 10.19 -19.66 6.49
N PRO A 273 9.75 -19.76 5.21
CA PRO A 273 10.39 -20.62 4.22
C PRO A 273 11.85 -20.28 3.96
N GLU A 274 12.22 -19.00 3.84
CA GLU A 274 13.61 -18.59 3.65
C GLU A 274 14.46 -18.93 4.87
N MET A 275 13.95 -18.67 6.08
CA MET A 275 14.65 -19.08 7.31
C MET A 275 14.84 -20.60 7.36
N LEU A 276 13.87 -21.37 6.88
CA LEU A 276 13.97 -22.82 6.83
C LEU A 276 15.07 -23.29 5.88
N GLU A 277 15.18 -22.69 4.69
CA GLU A 277 16.27 -22.98 3.75
C GLU A 277 17.64 -22.56 4.31
N ASP A 278 17.73 -21.43 5.00
CA ASP A 278 18.97 -20.97 5.62
C ASP A 278 19.45 -21.91 6.73
N LEU A 279 18.53 -22.44 7.53
CA LEU A 279 18.83 -23.39 8.61
C LEU A 279 19.19 -24.79 8.08
N TYR A 280 18.59 -25.19 6.96
CA TYR A 280 18.73 -26.53 6.37
C TYR A 280 19.09 -26.45 4.88
N PRO A 281 20.25 -25.87 4.51
CA PRO A 281 20.58 -25.58 3.12
C PRO A 281 20.89 -26.83 2.27
N GLU A 282 21.16 -27.97 2.91
CA GLU A 282 21.45 -29.21 2.23
C GLU A 282 20.16 -30.03 2.01
N PRO A 283 19.95 -30.61 0.82
CA PRO A 283 18.85 -31.55 0.59
C PRO A 283 18.81 -32.66 1.64
N GLY A 284 17.66 -32.86 2.29
CA GLY A 284 17.47 -33.86 3.36
C GLY A 284 17.98 -33.44 4.76
N ALA A 285 18.59 -32.26 4.90
CA ALA A 285 18.99 -31.75 6.22
C ALA A 285 17.79 -31.58 7.16
N PHE A 286 16.65 -31.11 6.65
CA PHE A 286 15.43 -30.97 7.44
C PHE A 286 14.86 -32.33 7.87
N GLU A 287 14.93 -33.36 7.02
CA GLU A 287 14.50 -34.71 7.38
C GLU A 287 15.31 -35.27 8.56
N SER A 288 16.62 -35.03 8.58
CA SER A 288 17.53 -35.62 9.56
C SER A 288 17.66 -34.82 10.86
N ARG A 289 17.47 -33.50 10.80
CA ARG A 289 17.73 -32.56 11.90
C ARG A 289 16.54 -31.66 12.26
N GLY A 290 15.44 -31.76 11.52
CA GLY A 290 14.22 -31.00 11.79
C GLY A 290 13.61 -31.40 13.14
N PRO A 291 12.76 -30.55 13.71
CA PRO A 291 12.02 -30.91 14.91
C PRO A 291 11.12 -32.12 14.62
N HIS A 292 11.12 -33.10 15.52
CA HIS A 292 10.27 -34.27 15.39
C HIS A 292 9.24 -34.26 16.53
N SER A 293 7.96 -34.23 16.17
CA SER A 293 6.81 -34.30 17.10
C SER A 293 6.60 -35.69 17.73
N GLY A 294 7.61 -36.56 17.70
CA GLY A 294 7.48 -37.99 18.03
C GLY A 294 6.83 -38.83 16.93
N LEU A 295 6.19 -38.19 15.94
CA LEU A 295 5.71 -38.82 14.71
C LEU A 295 6.83 -38.90 13.69
N ARG A 296 6.81 -39.95 12.85
CA ARG A 296 7.76 -40.13 11.75
C ARG A 296 7.10 -39.71 10.44
N PRO A 297 7.47 -38.55 9.86
CA PRO A 297 7.03 -38.19 8.53
C PRO A 297 7.59 -39.17 7.50
N ILE A 298 6.83 -39.42 6.46
CA ILE A 298 7.23 -40.06 5.22
C ILE A 298 7.67 -38.93 4.30
N TRP A 299 8.98 -38.82 4.11
CA TRP A 299 9.60 -37.78 3.29
C TRP A 299 9.52 -38.11 1.80
N PRO A 300 9.51 -37.10 0.91
CA PRO A 300 9.66 -37.34 -0.52
C PRO A 300 11.03 -37.99 -0.80
N GLU A 301 11.14 -38.81 -1.86
CA GLU A 301 12.37 -39.58 -2.11
C GLU A 301 13.61 -38.71 -2.37
N ARG A 302 13.42 -37.52 -2.96
CA ARG A 302 14.50 -36.61 -3.36
C ARG A 302 14.05 -35.15 -3.27
N PRO A 303 13.88 -34.57 -2.06
CA PRO A 303 13.59 -33.16 -1.94
C PRO A 303 14.76 -32.34 -2.46
N VAL A 304 14.49 -31.31 -3.25
CA VAL A 304 15.49 -30.35 -3.73
C VAL A 304 15.79 -29.28 -2.68
N SER A 305 14.93 -29.12 -1.67
CA SER A 305 15.04 -28.07 -0.65
C SER A 305 14.36 -28.46 0.68
N ALA A 306 14.65 -27.73 1.75
CA ALA A 306 14.04 -27.98 3.07
C ALA A 306 12.53 -27.68 3.07
N VAL A 307 12.13 -26.60 2.40
CA VAL A 307 10.72 -26.22 2.23
C VAL A 307 9.98 -27.28 1.41
N GLU A 308 10.58 -27.80 0.34
CA GLU A 308 9.98 -28.89 -0.43
C GLU A 308 9.78 -30.14 0.42
N ALA A 309 10.79 -30.51 1.21
CA ALA A 309 10.68 -31.66 2.12
C ALA A 309 9.52 -31.46 3.10
N ALA A 310 9.44 -30.27 3.72
CA ALA A 310 8.43 -29.95 4.73
C ALA A 310 7.00 -29.88 4.15
N VAL A 311 6.81 -29.27 2.97
CA VAL A 311 5.47 -29.19 2.35
C VAL A 311 4.99 -30.53 1.82
N SER A 312 5.90 -31.35 1.27
CA SER A 312 5.55 -32.61 0.61
C SER A 312 5.47 -33.80 1.58
N ALA A 313 6.03 -33.65 2.79
CA ALA A 313 6.03 -34.68 3.83
C ALA A 313 4.62 -35.19 4.10
N ARG A 314 4.49 -36.51 4.27
CA ARG A 314 3.23 -37.17 4.60
C ARG A 314 3.33 -37.78 5.97
N PHE A 315 2.28 -37.66 6.77
CA PHE A 315 2.21 -38.35 8.06
C PHE A 315 1.35 -39.61 7.94
N PRO A 316 1.64 -40.66 8.72
CA PRO A 316 0.79 -41.83 8.84
C PRO A 316 -0.67 -41.45 9.16
N GLU A 317 -1.65 -42.19 8.62
CA GLU A 317 -3.06 -41.81 8.75
C GLU A 317 -3.58 -41.87 10.19
N ASP A 318 -3.02 -42.77 10.99
CA ASP A 318 -3.28 -42.94 12.42
C ASP A 318 -2.69 -41.80 13.28
N ALA A 319 -1.77 -41.01 12.73
CA ALA A 319 -1.19 -39.85 13.39
C ALA A 319 -2.08 -38.60 13.31
N LEU A 320 -3.12 -38.63 12.48
CA LEU A 320 -4.03 -37.50 12.33
C LEU A 320 -5.08 -37.51 13.44
N PRO A 321 -5.43 -36.35 14.02
CA PRO A 321 -6.58 -36.21 14.90
C PRO A 321 -7.87 -36.32 14.08
N LEU A 322 -8.18 -37.51 13.56
CA LEU A 322 -9.41 -37.83 12.85
C LEU A 322 -10.53 -38.07 13.89
N ALA A 323 -10.78 -37.07 14.72
CA ALA A 323 -11.93 -37.04 15.60
C ALA A 323 -13.17 -36.72 14.76
N ALA A 324 -13.81 -37.76 14.20
CA ALA A 324 -15.20 -37.75 13.74
C ALA A 324 -15.67 -36.52 12.92
N ALA A 325 -14.79 -35.91 12.13
CA ALA A 325 -15.16 -34.78 11.30
C ALA A 325 -16.19 -35.25 10.26
N PRO A 326 -17.32 -34.54 10.09
CA PRO A 326 -18.29 -34.85 9.05
C PRO A 326 -17.56 -34.91 7.71
N ARG A 327 -17.88 -35.94 6.92
CA ARG A 327 -17.12 -36.46 5.76
C ARG A 327 -16.81 -35.47 4.62
N GLU A 328 -17.15 -34.20 4.73
CA GLU A 328 -17.08 -33.30 3.59
C GLU A 328 -15.96 -32.26 3.75
N ARG A 329 -14.88 -32.56 3.01
CA ARG A 329 -13.78 -31.68 2.56
C ARG A 329 -12.76 -31.26 3.63
N THR A 330 -12.21 -32.21 4.36
CA THR A 330 -10.99 -32.00 5.15
C THR A 330 -9.74 -32.07 4.27
N LEU A 331 -8.80 -31.14 4.47
CA LEU A 331 -7.48 -31.10 3.85
C LEU A 331 -6.43 -31.40 4.93
N ARG A 332 -5.49 -32.30 4.62
CA ARG A 332 -4.30 -32.52 5.47
C ARG A 332 -3.29 -31.42 5.18
N ILE A 333 -2.77 -30.80 6.24
CA ILE A 333 -1.74 -29.77 6.14
C ILE A 333 -0.60 -30.12 7.09
N ASN A 334 0.60 -29.66 6.78
CA ASN A 334 1.74 -29.75 7.68
C ASN A 334 1.85 -28.41 8.44
N LEU A 335 2.11 -28.48 9.73
CA LEU A 335 2.32 -27.31 10.58
C LEU A 335 3.77 -27.32 11.09
N LEU A 336 4.47 -26.21 10.86
CA LEU A 336 5.81 -25.93 11.35
C LEU A 336 5.73 -24.74 12.32
N GLU A 337 5.94 -25.01 13.59
CA GLU A 337 5.90 -23.98 14.64
C GLU A 337 7.30 -23.43 14.88
N TRP A 338 7.43 -22.11 14.94
CA TRP A 338 8.67 -21.39 15.17
C TRP A 338 8.74 -20.88 16.62
N GLY A 339 9.87 -21.10 17.28
CA GLY A 339 10.14 -20.51 18.59
C GLY A 339 10.67 -19.08 18.50
N GLU A 340 10.80 -18.43 19.66
CA GLU A 340 11.36 -17.07 19.78
C GLU A 340 12.81 -16.94 19.26
N GLY A 341 13.55 -18.06 19.15
CA GLY A 341 14.94 -18.10 18.71
C GLY A 341 15.14 -18.33 17.21
N GLU A 342 14.14 -18.03 16.37
CA GLU A 342 14.19 -18.28 14.91
C GLU A 342 14.51 -19.74 14.55
N MET A 343 14.14 -20.69 15.42
CA MET A 343 14.32 -22.12 15.18
C MET A 343 12.96 -22.80 15.14
N PRO A 344 12.73 -23.73 14.20
CA PRO A 344 11.52 -24.52 14.22
C PRO A 344 11.55 -25.45 15.44
N VAL A 345 10.52 -25.38 16.26
CA VAL A 345 10.41 -26.14 17.53
C VAL A 345 9.54 -27.37 17.38
N ASN A 346 8.65 -27.40 16.38
CA ASN A 346 7.71 -28.50 16.19
C ASN A 346 7.34 -28.64 14.71
N PHE A 347 7.26 -29.89 14.25
CA PHE A 347 6.75 -30.23 12.91
C PHE A 347 5.78 -31.39 13.02
N ARG A 348 4.52 -31.17 12.65
CA ARG A 348 3.43 -32.11 12.88
C ARG A 348 2.32 -31.97 11.84
N PRO A 349 1.48 -33.00 11.65
CA PRO A 349 0.33 -32.87 10.80
C PRO A 349 -0.78 -32.08 11.51
N SER A 350 -1.61 -31.42 10.71
CA SER A 350 -2.84 -30.76 11.12
C SER A 350 -3.92 -30.96 10.04
N ILE A 351 -5.09 -30.37 10.27
CA ILE A 351 -6.20 -30.40 9.32
C ILE A 351 -6.73 -28.99 9.06
N ALA A 352 -7.22 -28.80 7.84
CA ALA A 352 -8.03 -27.67 7.46
C ALA A 352 -9.39 -28.14 6.93
N THR A 353 -10.42 -27.31 7.10
CA THR A 353 -11.72 -27.51 6.45
C THR A 353 -11.75 -26.67 5.18
N LEU A 354 -11.90 -27.29 4.01
CA LEU A 354 -12.03 -26.58 2.75
C LEU A 354 -13.43 -25.93 2.67
N THR A 355 -13.44 -24.62 2.47
CA THR A 355 -14.66 -23.81 2.34
C THR A 355 -14.82 -23.26 0.93
N LEU A 356 -13.76 -23.31 0.11
CA LEU A 356 -13.72 -22.79 -1.24
C LEU A 356 -13.02 -23.79 -2.17
N TRP A 357 -13.69 -24.12 -3.28
CA TRP A 357 -13.14 -24.93 -4.36
C TRP A 357 -13.79 -24.46 -5.66
N GLU A 358 -13.07 -23.67 -6.44
CA GLU A 358 -13.57 -23.08 -7.68
C GLU A 358 -12.59 -23.36 -8.81
N GLU A 359 -13.08 -24.00 -9.86
CA GLU A 359 -12.37 -24.21 -11.12
C GLU A 359 -12.88 -23.17 -12.11
N ASP A 360 -11.97 -22.36 -12.66
CA ASP A 360 -12.27 -21.32 -13.64
C ASP A 360 -11.30 -21.38 -14.84
N ALA A 361 -11.53 -20.54 -15.84
CA ALA A 361 -10.69 -20.52 -17.04
C ALA A 361 -9.24 -20.10 -16.78
N GLU A 362 -8.94 -19.48 -15.64
CA GLU A 362 -7.58 -19.12 -15.26
C GLU A 362 -6.89 -20.22 -14.44
N GLY A 363 -7.65 -21.13 -13.81
CA GLY A 363 -7.13 -22.32 -13.13
C GLY A 363 -7.97 -22.73 -11.91
N LEU A 364 -7.31 -23.10 -10.82
CA LEU A 364 -7.94 -23.62 -9.61
C LEU A 364 -7.75 -22.66 -8.44
N LEU A 365 -8.84 -22.33 -7.76
CA LEU A 365 -8.87 -21.58 -6.51
C LEU A 365 -9.33 -22.49 -5.38
N VAL A 366 -8.46 -22.67 -4.38
CA VAL A 366 -8.74 -23.45 -3.17
C VAL A 366 -8.65 -22.55 -1.96
N GLY A 367 -9.56 -22.72 -1.02
CA GLY A 367 -9.50 -22.03 0.26
C GLY A 367 -10.15 -22.84 1.38
N GLY A 368 -9.74 -22.55 2.60
CA GLY A 368 -10.19 -23.29 3.76
C GLY A 368 -9.79 -22.59 5.06
N VAL A 369 -10.16 -23.20 6.17
CA VAL A 369 -9.85 -22.72 7.52
C VAL A 369 -9.05 -23.80 8.24
N ALA A 370 -7.84 -23.47 8.66
CA ALA A 370 -7.01 -24.35 9.47
C ALA A 370 -7.55 -24.46 10.91
N ALA A 371 -7.54 -25.66 11.48
CA ALA A 371 -8.23 -25.94 12.74
C ALA A 371 -7.60 -25.31 14.00
N GLU A 372 -6.37 -24.83 13.90
CA GLU A 372 -5.53 -24.50 15.06
C GLU A 372 -5.24 -23.01 15.23
N ALA A 373 -5.83 -22.16 14.38
CA ALA A 373 -5.81 -20.73 14.57
C ALA A 373 -6.55 -20.33 15.87
N PRO A 374 -6.24 -19.16 16.48
CA PRO A 374 -5.40 -18.07 15.97
C PRO A 374 -3.90 -18.23 16.22
N TRP A 375 -3.07 -17.59 15.38
CA TRP A 375 -1.63 -17.44 15.56
C TRP A 375 -1.22 -15.97 15.63
N SER A 376 -0.03 -15.70 16.17
CA SER A 376 0.52 -14.33 16.15
C SER A 376 1.00 -13.94 14.76
N GLU A 377 1.62 -14.90 14.06
CA GLU A 377 2.08 -14.80 12.68
C GLU A 377 1.85 -16.14 11.97
N ALA A 378 1.55 -16.09 10.67
CA ALA A 378 1.42 -17.28 9.85
C ALA A 378 1.80 -16.99 8.40
N GLU A 379 2.53 -17.93 7.80
CA GLU A 379 2.78 -17.97 6.36
C GLU A 379 2.36 -19.33 5.80
N ILE A 380 2.04 -19.34 4.51
CA ILE A 380 1.58 -20.54 3.81
C ILE A 380 2.49 -20.81 2.60
N VAL A 381 2.99 -22.04 2.53
CA VAL A 381 3.56 -22.60 1.31
C VAL A 381 2.61 -23.68 0.82
N ALA A 382 2.22 -23.61 -0.45
CA ALA A 382 1.35 -24.59 -1.05
C ALA A 382 1.93 -25.08 -2.37
N ARG A 383 1.64 -26.34 -2.72
CA ARG A 383 2.01 -26.96 -3.99
C ARG A 383 0.90 -27.86 -4.48
N TRP A 384 0.74 -27.93 -5.79
CA TRP A 384 -0.11 -28.93 -6.43
C TRP A 384 0.76 -30.07 -6.92
N GLU A 385 0.72 -31.22 -6.25
CA GLU A 385 1.52 -32.38 -6.63
C GLU A 385 0.73 -33.31 -7.55
N LEU A 386 1.36 -33.74 -8.65
CA LEU A 386 0.80 -34.68 -9.61
C LEU A 386 1.31 -36.11 -9.35
N PRO A 387 0.61 -37.15 -9.84
CA PRO A 387 1.00 -38.54 -9.61
C PRO A 387 2.37 -38.94 -10.16
N ASP A 388 2.88 -38.21 -11.15
CA ASP A 388 4.20 -38.42 -11.75
C ASP A 388 5.34 -37.81 -10.92
N GLY A 389 5.03 -37.20 -9.77
CA GLY A 389 5.97 -36.54 -8.88
C GLY A 389 6.29 -35.09 -9.27
N THR A 390 5.73 -34.59 -10.38
CA THR A 390 5.84 -33.17 -10.70
C THR A 390 4.98 -32.34 -9.74
N SER A 391 5.40 -31.10 -9.49
CA SER A 391 4.62 -30.18 -8.67
C SER A 391 4.52 -28.81 -9.34
N MET A 392 3.42 -28.11 -9.06
CA MET A 392 3.17 -26.76 -9.53
C MET A 392 3.07 -25.82 -8.34
N GLU A 393 3.73 -24.67 -8.46
CA GLU A 393 3.64 -23.60 -7.47
C GLU A 393 2.40 -22.71 -7.77
N PRO A 394 1.73 -22.21 -6.73
CA PRO A 394 0.62 -21.29 -6.90
C PRO A 394 1.11 -19.93 -7.35
N VAL A 395 0.27 -19.19 -8.07
CA VAL A 395 0.52 -17.77 -8.39
C VAL A 395 0.18 -16.85 -7.23
N GLU A 396 -0.59 -17.34 -6.27
CA GLU A 396 -0.98 -16.63 -5.05
C GLU A 396 -1.21 -17.64 -3.93
N ALA A 397 -0.62 -17.41 -2.76
CA ALA A 397 -0.90 -18.13 -1.53
C ALA A 397 -0.95 -17.12 -0.37
N ARG A 398 -2.02 -17.12 0.41
CA ARG A 398 -2.23 -16.20 1.54
C ARG A 398 -2.93 -16.91 2.68
N ILE A 399 -2.61 -16.50 3.91
CA ILE A 399 -3.29 -16.95 5.12
C ILE A 399 -3.55 -15.75 6.03
N ASP A 400 -4.74 -15.74 6.64
CA ASP A 400 -5.06 -14.86 7.76
C ASP A 400 -4.68 -15.58 9.07
N PRO A 401 -3.65 -15.12 9.81
CA PRO A 401 -3.22 -15.76 11.04
C PRO A 401 -4.29 -15.75 12.14
N SER A 402 -5.19 -14.76 12.14
CA SER A 402 -6.22 -14.62 13.18
C SER A 402 -7.37 -15.60 12.97
N GLY A 403 -7.86 -15.72 11.73
CA GLY A 403 -8.97 -16.60 11.40
C GLY A 403 -8.56 -18.00 10.93
N GLY A 404 -7.28 -18.22 10.61
CA GLY A 404 -6.80 -19.45 9.97
C GLY A 404 -7.29 -19.66 8.54
N PHE A 405 -7.99 -18.66 7.97
CA PHE A 405 -8.49 -18.74 6.61
C PHE A 405 -7.34 -18.59 5.63
N PHE A 406 -7.19 -19.53 4.72
CA PHE A 406 -6.20 -19.47 3.65
C PHE A 406 -6.85 -19.53 2.27
N ARG A 407 -6.11 -19.02 1.29
CA ARG A 407 -6.48 -18.99 -0.12
C ARG A 407 -5.26 -19.27 -0.98
N VAL A 408 -5.38 -20.19 -1.92
CA VAL A 408 -4.32 -20.59 -2.86
C VAL A 408 -4.88 -20.63 -4.27
N ARG A 409 -4.19 -19.99 -5.23
CA ARG A 409 -4.57 -19.98 -6.65
C ARG A 409 -3.47 -20.60 -7.50
N PHE A 410 -3.83 -21.60 -8.29
CA PHE A 410 -2.98 -22.23 -9.29
C PHE A 410 -3.46 -21.81 -10.68
N ARG A 411 -2.54 -21.54 -11.60
CA ARG A 411 -2.86 -21.25 -13.00
C ARG A 411 -2.46 -22.39 -13.92
N GLY A 412 -3.23 -22.58 -14.98
CA GLY A 412 -2.90 -23.54 -16.04
C GLY A 412 -2.98 -25.02 -15.65
N LEU A 413 -3.66 -25.34 -14.55
CA LEU A 413 -4.02 -26.72 -14.24
C LEU A 413 -5.10 -27.19 -15.22
N SER A 414 -4.86 -28.33 -15.88
CA SER A 414 -5.89 -29.01 -16.67
C SER A 414 -6.89 -29.72 -15.76
N ASP A 415 -8.10 -29.98 -16.24
CA ASP A 415 -9.09 -30.77 -15.49
C ASP A 415 -8.51 -32.11 -15.01
N ALA A 416 -7.71 -32.78 -15.85
CA ALA A 416 -7.02 -34.01 -15.46
C ALA A 416 -6.03 -33.79 -14.31
N ALA A 417 -5.27 -32.70 -14.33
CA ALA A 417 -4.34 -32.34 -13.26
C ALA A 417 -5.05 -31.99 -11.95
N VAL A 418 -6.22 -31.34 -12.01
CA VAL A 418 -7.06 -31.06 -10.83
C VAL A 418 -7.62 -32.35 -10.24
N GLN A 419 -8.09 -33.29 -11.08
CA GLN A 419 -8.69 -34.53 -10.61
C GLN A 419 -7.66 -35.55 -10.07
N GLN A 420 -6.44 -35.53 -10.59
CA GLN A 420 -5.40 -36.52 -10.24
C GLN A 420 -4.38 -35.98 -9.23
N GLY A 421 -4.23 -34.66 -9.15
CA GLY A 421 -3.28 -34.04 -8.25
C GLY A 421 -3.78 -33.93 -6.82
N ARG A 422 -2.89 -33.49 -5.94
CA ARG A 422 -3.20 -33.20 -4.55
C ARG A 422 -2.66 -31.83 -4.16
N LEU A 423 -3.41 -31.14 -3.31
CA LEU A 423 -2.92 -29.95 -2.63
C LEU A 423 -2.05 -30.36 -1.44
N ALA A 424 -0.78 -29.98 -1.47
CA ALA A 424 0.13 -30.05 -0.32
C ALA A 424 0.28 -28.65 0.28
N VAL A 425 0.16 -28.54 1.60
CA VAL A 425 0.21 -27.25 2.32
C VAL A 425 1.12 -27.39 3.53
N LEU A 426 2.01 -26.42 3.68
CA LEU A 426 2.79 -26.15 4.88
C LEU A 426 2.34 -24.80 5.44
N LEU A 427 1.91 -24.80 6.69
CA LEU A 427 1.73 -23.59 7.48
C LEU A 427 2.94 -23.40 8.37
N CYS A 428 3.61 -22.27 8.25
CA CYS A 428 4.65 -21.84 9.16
C CYS A 428 4.04 -20.83 10.12
N VAL A 429 4.07 -21.11 11.43
CA VAL A 429 3.34 -20.31 12.43
C VAL A 429 4.21 -19.95 13.62
N ARG A 430 3.82 -18.86 14.31
CA ARG A 430 4.38 -18.44 15.60
C ARG A 430 3.30 -18.23 16.65
#